data_AF-A0A7H0LPB4-F1
#
_entry.id   AF-A0A7H0LPB4-F1
#
_cell.length_a   1.000
_cell.length_b   1.000
_cell.length_c   1.000
_cell.angle_alpha   90.00
_cell.angle_beta   90.00
_cell.angle_gamma   90.00
#
_symmetry.space_group_name_H-M   'P 1'
#
loop_
_entity.id
_entity.type
_entity.pdbx_description
1 polymer ?
#
loop_
_entity_poly.entity_id
_entity_poly.type
_entity_poly.pdbx_seq_one_letter_code
_entity_poly.pdbx_strand_id
1 'polypeptide(L)'
;MTASAQVIPFDPPRDHIVTASDLVRHFGVWQERAIRSPVYILHRGRPRLILTSIDVMDALCAPHAAGAGGNDPASAALLDSVDDMVILADQDLRVTAASRSARCYFGTAVDPGHSIDALGPDAARQFLAEAIHRVAASGLTESLDLPSIRYGNRSLTISIQPHPGGVALFVHDVTIASDLRDAEAERHATSETIAAIPGIASARINLRGYLDHPEAPLARLSGLSIDALSSVRFVTLLDIASRVGVAEAIEAVIAGGHPKAVSATMLVNRGEAVPVQIGLAALRRGAAIEAVSAMIVSRHSG
;
A
#
# COMPACT_ATOMS: atom_id res chain seq x y z
N MET A 1 -0.97 2.40 34.79
CA MET A 1 0.33 1.72 35.01
C MET A 1 1.32 2.31 34.01
N THR A 2 2.19 3.21 34.46
CA THR A 2 3.17 3.91 33.63
C THR A 2 4.31 2.97 33.27
N ALA A 3 4.48 2.68 31.99
CA ALA A 3 5.64 1.93 31.50
C ALA A 3 6.90 2.76 31.74
N SER A 4 7.79 2.26 32.60
CA SER A 4 9.09 2.88 32.86
C SER A 4 9.99 2.64 31.64
N ALA A 5 10.48 3.71 31.02
CA ALA A 5 11.47 3.62 29.96
C ALA A 5 12.69 2.86 30.47
N GLN A 6 12.99 1.72 29.84
CA GLN A 6 14.10 0.88 30.22
C GLN A 6 15.39 1.54 29.70
N VAL A 7 16.13 2.20 30.60
CA VAL A 7 17.44 2.79 30.27
C VAL A 7 18.44 1.66 30.08
N ILE A 8 18.84 1.42 28.84
CA ILE A 8 19.93 0.50 28.51
C ILE A 8 21.23 1.08 29.09
N PRO A 9 22.03 0.33 29.86
CA PRO A 9 23.30 0.83 30.38
C PRO A 9 24.26 1.12 29.22
N PHE A 10 24.58 2.40 29.00
CA PHE A 10 25.63 2.83 28.08
C PHE A 10 26.99 2.55 28.72
N ASP A 11 27.87 1.80 28.04
CA ASP A 11 29.25 1.58 28.47
C ASP A 11 30.14 2.69 27.88
N PRO A 12 30.62 3.64 28.69
CA PRO A 12 31.35 4.78 28.16
C PRO A 12 32.73 4.39 27.63
N PRO A 13 33.22 5.04 26.55
CA PRO A 13 34.58 4.86 26.06
C PRO A 13 35.61 5.08 27.18
N ARG A 14 36.60 4.19 27.29
CA ARG A 14 37.57 4.19 28.42
C ARG A 14 38.36 5.48 28.55
N ASP A 15 38.56 6.19 27.45
CA ASP A 15 39.23 7.49 27.34
C ASP A 15 38.39 8.68 27.84
N HIS A 16 37.11 8.43 28.11
CA HIS A 16 36.14 9.36 28.69
C HIS A 16 35.77 8.99 30.13
N ILE A 17 36.57 8.15 30.79
CA ILE A 17 36.39 7.75 32.19
C ILE A 17 37.56 8.27 33.03
N VAL A 18 37.26 8.91 34.16
CA VAL A 18 38.27 9.50 35.05
C VAL A 18 37.93 9.26 36.52
N THR A 19 38.93 9.12 37.39
CA THR A 19 38.69 9.14 38.83
C THR A 19 38.51 10.59 39.31
N ALA A 20 37.79 10.81 40.42
CA ALA A 20 37.69 12.15 41.00
C ALA A 20 39.06 12.78 41.32
N SER A 21 40.05 11.96 41.69
CA SER A 21 41.42 12.43 41.98
C SER A 21 42.16 12.88 40.71
N ASP A 22 42.05 12.14 39.61
CA ASP A 22 42.68 12.49 38.34
C ASP A 22 42.00 13.67 37.66
N LEU A 23 40.69 13.81 37.85
CA LEU A 23 39.92 14.96 37.36
C LEU A 23 40.46 16.26 37.95
N VAL A 24 40.65 16.32 39.27
CA VAL A 24 41.15 17.53 39.95
C VAL A 24 42.59 17.84 39.55
N ARG A 25 43.44 16.82 39.42
CA ARG A 25 44.86 16.98 39.04
C ARG A 25 45.05 17.49 37.61
N HIS A 26 44.15 17.12 36.71
CA HIS A 26 44.24 17.44 35.28
C HIS A 26 42.99 18.14 34.76
N PHE A 27 42.42 19.03 35.58
CA PHE A 27 41.09 19.61 35.33
C PHE A 27 40.98 20.26 33.95
N GLY A 28 41.98 21.03 33.52
CA GLY A 28 41.95 21.69 32.20
C GLY A 28 41.86 20.72 31.01
N VAL A 29 42.57 19.59 31.06
CA VAL A 29 42.54 18.57 30.01
C VAL A 29 41.17 17.89 29.96
N TRP A 30 40.60 17.60 31.13
CA TRP A 30 39.29 16.97 31.21
C TRP A 30 38.15 17.94 30.88
N GLN A 31 38.31 19.22 31.18
CA GLN A 31 37.40 20.28 30.77
C GLN A 31 37.36 20.40 29.23
N GLU A 32 38.52 20.43 28.56
CA GLU A 32 38.57 20.50 27.09
C GLU A 32 37.93 19.27 26.43
N ARG A 33 38.10 18.08 27.03
CA ARG A 33 37.42 16.86 26.59
C ARG A 33 35.91 16.92 26.81
N ALA A 34 35.47 17.40 27.98
CA ALA A 34 34.05 17.52 28.34
C ALA A 34 33.27 18.50 27.46
N ILE A 35 33.96 19.43 26.77
CA ILE A 35 33.35 20.29 25.75
C ILE A 35 32.91 19.48 24.52
N ARG A 36 33.66 18.43 24.15
CA ARG A 36 33.39 17.63 22.94
C ARG A 36 32.51 16.42 23.22
N SER A 37 32.65 15.81 24.38
CA SER A 37 31.89 14.62 24.78
C SER A 37 31.90 14.44 26.30
N PRO A 38 30.81 13.96 26.92
CA PRO A 38 30.71 13.77 28.37
C PRO A 38 31.84 12.91 28.95
N VAL A 39 32.35 13.29 30.12
CA VAL A 39 33.38 12.56 30.87
C VAL A 39 32.77 11.96 32.14
N TYR A 40 32.91 10.65 32.29
CA TYR A 40 32.33 9.88 33.39
C TYR A 40 33.30 9.82 34.57
N ILE A 41 32.83 10.28 35.72
CA ILE A 41 33.62 10.35 36.94
C ILE A 41 33.32 9.12 37.79
N LEU A 42 34.36 8.32 38.01
CA LEU A 42 34.31 7.13 38.84
C LEU A 42 34.38 7.47 40.32
N HIS A 43 33.54 6.80 41.09
CA HIS A 43 33.65 6.70 42.54
C HIS A 43 33.68 5.22 42.93
N ARG A 44 34.80 4.77 43.52
CA ARG A 44 35.05 3.36 43.88
C ARG A 44 34.84 2.38 42.70
N GLY A 45 35.33 2.76 41.53
CA GLY A 45 35.28 1.93 40.31
C GLY A 45 33.94 1.95 39.56
N ARG A 46 32.96 2.77 39.97
CA ARG A 46 31.68 2.92 39.26
C ARG A 46 31.41 4.36 38.86
N PRO A 47 30.94 4.64 37.63
CA PRO A 47 30.50 5.97 37.23
C PRO A 47 29.36 6.45 38.15
N ARG A 48 29.50 7.66 38.72
CA ARG A 48 28.43 8.26 39.54
C ARG A 48 28.08 9.68 39.14
N LEU A 49 29.01 10.41 38.53
CA LEU A 49 28.84 11.78 38.10
C LEU A 49 29.37 11.90 36.66
N ILE A 50 28.90 12.92 35.95
CA ILE A 50 29.33 13.24 34.60
C ILE A 50 29.76 14.70 34.59
N LEU A 51 30.90 14.99 33.97
CA LEU A 51 31.30 16.34 33.59
C LEU A 51 30.92 16.55 32.12
N THR A 52 30.23 17.64 31.83
CA THR A 52 29.82 18.04 30.47
C THR A 52 29.88 19.57 30.35
N SER A 53 29.85 20.10 29.13
CA SER A 53 29.71 21.54 28.92
C SER A 53 28.36 22.06 29.42
N ILE A 54 28.32 23.35 29.75
CA ILE A 54 27.09 24.06 30.09
C ILE A 54 26.12 24.00 28.91
N ASP A 55 26.58 24.20 27.67
CA ASP A 55 25.71 24.15 26.47
C ASP A 55 24.98 22.80 26.32
N VAL A 56 25.67 21.68 26.58
CA VAL A 56 25.06 20.35 26.51
C VAL A 56 24.09 20.14 27.67
N MET A 57 24.44 20.61 28.87
CA MET A 57 23.53 20.54 30.03
C MET A 57 22.29 21.41 29.80
N ASP A 58 22.45 22.62 29.27
CA ASP A 58 21.37 23.53 28.93
C ASP A 58 20.49 22.96 27.83
N ALA A 59 21.04 22.23 26.85
CA ALA A 59 20.23 21.52 25.85
C ALA A 59 19.43 20.35 26.46
N LEU A 60 20.00 19.61 27.41
CA LEU A 60 19.33 18.49 28.10
C LEU A 60 18.31 18.97 29.13
N CYS A 61 18.57 20.10 29.78
CA CYS A 61 17.72 20.72 30.80
C CYS A 61 16.80 21.80 30.23
N ALA A 62 16.95 22.16 28.95
CA ALA A 62 16.01 23.00 28.24
C ALA A 62 14.63 22.37 28.46
N PRO A 63 13.67 23.11 29.04
CA PRO A 63 12.32 22.59 29.14
C PRO A 63 11.93 22.16 27.73
N HIS A 64 11.56 20.88 27.57
CA HIS A 64 10.81 20.49 26.39
C HIS A 64 9.58 21.39 26.42
N ALA A 65 9.60 22.45 25.62
CA ALA A 65 8.48 23.33 25.44
C ALA A 65 7.42 22.52 24.70
N ALA A 66 6.73 21.67 25.45
CA ALA A 66 5.42 21.20 25.11
C ALA A 66 4.55 22.46 25.01
N GLY A 67 4.31 22.91 23.78
CA GLY A 67 3.40 24.01 23.48
C GLY A 67 4.07 25.37 23.30
N ALA A 68 4.62 25.62 22.11
CA ALA A 68 4.49 26.90 21.43
C ALA A 68 4.76 26.68 19.94
N GLY A 69 3.69 26.74 19.14
CA GLY A 69 3.78 26.71 17.68
C GLY A 69 4.73 27.80 17.19
N GLY A 70 5.82 27.39 16.57
CA GLY A 70 6.80 28.29 16.00
C GLY A 70 7.74 27.49 15.13
N ASN A 71 7.40 27.38 13.85
CA ASN A 71 8.30 27.25 12.69
C ASN A 71 9.77 26.93 13.08
N ASP A 72 10.04 25.71 13.55
CA ASP A 72 11.40 25.23 13.57
C ASP A 72 11.77 24.93 12.11
N PRO A 73 12.65 25.73 11.49
CA PRO A 73 12.99 25.57 10.08
C PRO A 73 13.59 24.19 9.80
N ALA A 74 14.20 23.53 10.79
CA ALA A 74 14.71 22.17 10.65
C ALA A 74 13.57 21.14 10.57
N SER A 75 12.58 21.22 11.44
CA SER A 75 11.37 20.37 11.40
C SER A 75 10.55 20.59 10.12
N ALA A 76 10.41 21.84 9.65
CA ALA A 76 9.76 22.15 8.38
C ALA A 76 10.54 21.60 7.17
N ALA A 77 11.87 21.70 7.18
CA ALA A 77 12.71 21.14 6.13
C ALA A 77 12.66 19.60 6.09
N LEU A 78 12.57 18.94 7.25
CA LEU A 78 12.37 17.49 7.32
C LEU A 78 10.99 17.08 6.80
N LEU A 79 9.92 17.78 7.19
CA LEU A 79 8.57 17.56 6.64
C LEU A 79 8.52 17.76 5.12
N ASP A 80 9.28 18.70 4.59
CA ASP A 80 9.36 18.97 3.15
C ASP A 80 10.28 17.99 2.38
N SER A 81 11.07 17.20 3.10
CA SER A 81 11.87 16.11 2.51
C SER A 81 11.09 14.81 2.31
N VAL A 82 9.90 14.72 2.90
CA VAL A 82 9.01 13.55 2.80
C VAL A 82 8.10 13.70 1.58
N ASP A 83 8.09 12.68 0.72
CA ASP A 83 7.23 12.66 -0.47
C ASP A 83 5.74 12.41 -0.11
N ASP A 84 5.49 11.70 0.98
CA ASP A 84 4.14 11.45 1.50
C ASP A 84 3.48 12.71 2.06
N MET A 85 2.15 12.75 1.98
CA MET A 85 1.37 13.87 2.51
C MET A 85 1.22 13.73 4.03
N VAL A 86 1.96 14.56 4.76
CA VAL A 86 1.90 14.64 6.24
C VAL A 86 1.25 15.96 6.68
N ILE A 87 0.35 15.89 7.67
CA ILE A 87 -0.30 17.04 8.31
C ILE A 87 -0.23 16.85 9.83
N LEU A 88 0.20 17.88 10.55
CA LEU A 88 0.26 17.90 12.01
C LEU A 88 -0.77 18.88 12.54
N ALA A 89 -1.50 18.50 13.59
CA ALA A 89 -2.42 19.38 14.30
C ALA A 89 -2.16 19.36 15.82
N ASP A 90 -2.49 20.48 16.46
CA ASP A 90 -2.38 20.64 17.91
C ASP A 90 -3.56 20.00 18.67
N GLN A 91 -3.60 20.20 19.99
CA GLN A 91 -4.64 19.68 20.87
C GLN A 91 -6.02 20.32 20.62
N ASP A 92 -6.05 21.53 20.03
CA ASP A 92 -7.27 22.21 19.60
C ASP A 92 -7.65 21.81 18.16
N LEU A 93 -6.99 20.78 17.60
CA LEU A 93 -7.16 20.27 16.26
C LEU A 93 -6.94 21.34 15.17
N ARG A 94 -6.03 22.27 15.44
CA ARG A 94 -5.57 23.26 14.47
C ARG A 94 -4.29 22.81 13.82
N VAL A 95 -4.21 22.96 12.50
CA VAL A 95 -3.01 22.61 11.74
C VAL A 95 -1.83 23.43 12.25
N THR A 96 -0.74 22.76 12.57
CA THR A 96 0.51 23.37 13.02
C THR A 96 1.58 23.34 11.93
N ALA A 97 1.60 22.25 11.15
CA ALA A 97 2.48 22.10 10.01
C ALA A 97 1.90 21.12 8.99
N ALA A 98 2.33 21.24 7.75
CA ALA A 98 2.01 20.29 6.69
C ALA A 98 3.21 20.18 5.73
N SER A 99 3.47 18.98 5.24
CA SER A 99 4.46 18.72 4.18
C SER A 99 4.12 19.47 2.89
N ARG A 100 5.13 19.67 2.03
CA ARG A 100 4.96 20.26 0.70
C ARG A 100 3.89 19.54 -0.13
N SER A 101 3.91 18.21 -0.15
CA SER A 101 2.95 17.37 -0.88
C SER A 101 1.53 17.60 -0.36
N ALA A 102 1.34 17.64 0.96
CA ALA A 102 0.04 17.91 1.58
C ALA A 102 -0.49 19.32 1.23
N ARG A 103 0.36 20.36 1.28
CA ARG A 103 -0.01 21.72 0.87
C ARG A 103 -0.36 21.81 -0.62
N CYS A 104 0.41 21.14 -1.47
CA CYS A 104 0.09 21.06 -2.90
C CYS A 104 -1.25 20.39 -3.18
N TYR A 105 -1.64 19.41 -2.36
CA TYR A 105 -2.86 18.64 -2.53
C TYR A 105 -4.10 19.32 -1.92
N PHE A 106 -4.03 19.71 -0.64
CA PHE A 106 -5.14 20.27 0.14
C PHE A 106 -5.23 21.81 0.10
N GLY A 107 -4.22 22.50 -0.42
CA GLY A 107 -4.23 23.96 -0.52
C GLY A 107 -4.28 24.64 0.85
N THR A 108 -5.08 25.69 0.98
CA THR A 108 -5.17 26.51 2.20
C THR A 108 -5.82 25.79 3.38
N ALA A 109 -6.48 24.64 3.15
CA ALA A 109 -7.10 23.86 4.22
C ALA A 109 -6.07 23.28 5.22
N VAL A 110 -4.80 23.21 4.82
CA VAL A 110 -3.68 22.76 5.66
C VAL A 110 -2.72 23.90 6.00
N ASP A 111 -3.15 25.15 5.85
CA ASP A 111 -2.37 26.29 6.33
C ASP A 111 -2.44 26.36 7.86
N PRO A 112 -1.33 26.71 8.55
CA PRO A 112 -1.30 26.78 10.00
C PRO A 112 -2.46 27.62 10.60
N GLY A 113 -3.06 27.10 11.66
CA GLY A 113 -4.19 27.70 12.37
C GLY A 113 -5.58 27.29 11.88
N HIS A 114 -5.70 26.71 10.68
CA HIS A 114 -6.97 26.16 10.19
C HIS A 114 -7.36 24.90 10.96
N SER A 115 -8.67 24.65 11.09
CA SER A 115 -9.16 23.43 11.72
C SER A 115 -8.97 22.24 10.78
N ILE A 116 -8.42 21.14 11.32
CA ILE A 116 -8.22 19.90 10.57
C ILE A 116 -9.55 19.18 10.28
N ASP A 117 -10.63 19.52 10.99
CA ASP A 117 -11.98 18.98 10.75
C ASP A 117 -12.56 19.43 9.41
N ALA A 118 -12.00 20.48 8.80
CA ALA A 118 -12.39 20.94 7.48
C ALA A 118 -11.83 20.05 6.34
N LEU A 119 -10.92 19.12 6.65
CA LEU A 119 -10.32 18.24 5.65
C LEU A 119 -11.31 17.21 5.12
N GLY A 120 -11.10 16.80 3.87
CA GLY A 120 -11.92 15.78 3.21
C GLY A 120 -13.06 16.35 2.36
N PRO A 121 -13.63 15.51 1.47
CA PRO A 121 -14.78 15.88 0.67
C PRO A 121 -16.03 15.95 1.56
N ASP A 122 -17.03 16.76 1.19
CA ASP A 122 -18.20 17.00 2.04
C ASP A 122 -18.89 15.72 2.53
N ALA A 123 -18.97 14.69 1.68
CA ALA A 123 -19.59 13.40 2.02
C ALA A 123 -18.80 12.57 3.06
N ALA A 124 -17.49 12.79 3.18
CA ALA A 124 -16.61 12.03 4.08
C ALA A 124 -15.99 12.86 5.22
N ARG A 125 -16.18 14.19 5.20
CA ARG A 125 -15.61 15.12 6.18
C ARG A 125 -15.99 14.77 7.62
N GLN A 126 -17.26 14.45 7.86
CA GLN A 126 -17.72 14.09 9.20
C GLN A 126 -17.06 12.80 9.71
N PHE A 127 -16.94 11.77 8.87
CA PHE A 127 -16.30 10.52 9.25
C PHE A 127 -14.82 10.70 9.60
N LEU A 128 -14.10 11.52 8.81
CA LEU A 128 -12.71 11.86 9.10
C LEU A 128 -12.58 12.62 10.42
N ALA A 129 -13.40 13.66 10.63
CA ALA A 129 -13.39 14.43 11.87
C ALA A 129 -13.65 13.52 13.07
N GLU A 130 -14.68 12.69 13.04
CA GLU A 130 -14.98 11.76 14.13
C GLU A 130 -13.80 10.81 14.46
N ALA A 131 -13.09 10.31 13.44
CA ALA A 131 -11.90 9.49 13.65
C ALA A 131 -10.73 10.27 14.26
N ILE A 132 -10.51 11.52 13.82
CA ILE A 132 -9.52 12.43 14.41
C ILE A 132 -9.80 12.66 15.89
N HIS A 133 -11.06 12.98 16.22
CA HIS A 133 -11.50 13.19 17.61
C HIS A 133 -11.31 11.93 18.46
N ARG A 134 -11.63 10.73 17.94
CA ARG A 134 -11.40 9.46 18.66
C ARG A 134 -9.93 9.20 18.91
N VAL A 135 -9.04 9.44 17.94
CA VAL A 135 -7.59 9.26 18.10
C VAL A 135 -7.03 10.27 19.10
N ALA A 136 -7.44 11.54 19.01
CA ALA A 136 -7.05 12.57 19.95
C ALA A 136 -7.47 12.23 21.39
N ALA A 137 -8.67 11.69 21.59
CA ALA A 137 -9.19 11.33 22.90
C ALA A 137 -8.61 10.02 23.46
N SER A 138 -8.44 9.00 22.61
CA SER A 138 -8.05 7.65 23.05
C SER A 138 -6.54 7.40 23.00
N GLY A 139 -5.80 8.16 22.18
CA GLY A 139 -4.40 7.89 21.87
C GLY A 139 -4.19 6.63 21.03
N LEU A 140 -5.24 6.02 20.48
CA LEU A 140 -5.14 4.85 19.61
C LEU A 140 -5.10 5.29 18.15
N THR A 141 -4.19 4.70 17.38
CA THR A 141 -4.08 4.97 15.93
C THR A 141 -5.30 4.40 15.20
N GLU A 142 -5.83 5.17 14.25
CA GLU A 142 -6.89 4.74 13.33
C GLU A 142 -6.45 4.93 11.87
N SER A 143 -7.03 4.16 10.95
CA SER A 143 -6.81 4.32 9.52
C SER A 143 -8.13 4.18 8.77
N LEU A 144 -8.30 4.99 7.73
CA LEU A 144 -9.54 5.07 6.98
C LEU A 144 -9.28 5.36 5.50
N ASP A 145 -10.10 4.77 4.62
CA ASP A 145 -10.02 4.96 3.17
C ASP A 145 -11.12 5.90 2.72
N LEU A 146 -10.74 7.01 2.05
CA LEU A 146 -11.66 8.04 1.59
C LEU A 146 -11.46 8.33 0.10
N PRO A 147 -12.52 8.73 -0.63
CA PRO A 147 -12.37 9.26 -1.97
C PRO A 147 -11.56 10.57 -1.94
N SER A 148 -10.73 10.76 -2.96
CA SER A 148 -9.90 11.96 -3.05
C SER A 148 -10.74 13.19 -3.43
N ILE A 149 -10.49 14.33 -2.76
CA ILE A 149 -11.16 15.62 -2.99
C ILE A 149 -10.83 16.19 -4.38
N ARG A 150 -9.63 15.91 -4.89
CA ARG A 150 -9.09 16.57 -6.09
C ARG A 150 -9.24 15.72 -7.35
N TYR A 151 -9.19 14.41 -7.19
CA TYR A 151 -9.23 13.44 -8.28
C TYR A 151 -10.35 12.44 -7.98
N GLY A 152 -11.45 12.53 -8.71
CA GLY A 152 -12.66 11.71 -8.46
C GLY A 152 -12.50 10.21 -8.71
N ASN A 153 -11.38 9.79 -9.30
CA ASN A 153 -11.02 8.40 -9.54
C ASN A 153 -9.89 7.90 -8.62
N ARG A 154 -9.64 8.60 -7.51
CA ARG A 154 -8.56 8.24 -6.57
C ARG A 154 -9.11 7.96 -5.19
N SER A 155 -8.46 7.01 -4.52
CA SER A 155 -8.73 6.68 -3.12
C SER A 155 -7.49 7.01 -2.28
N LEU A 156 -7.72 7.61 -1.12
CA LEU A 156 -6.69 7.98 -0.16
C LEU A 156 -6.86 7.13 1.09
N THR A 157 -5.78 6.52 1.55
CA THR A 157 -5.71 6.00 2.92
C THR A 157 -5.16 7.09 3.82
N ILE A 158 -5.91 7.43 4.86
CA ILE A 158 -5.52 8.38 5.90
C ILE A 158 -5.27 7.60 7.19
N SER A 159 -4.02 7.59 7.65
CA SER A 159 -3.66 7.07 8.97
C SER A 159 -3.51 8.23 9.96
N ILE A 160 -4.24 8.15 11.07
CA ILE A 160 -4.29 9.15 12.12
C ILE A 160 -3.56 8.59 13.34
N GLN A 161 -2.47 9.24 13.74
CA GLN A 161 -1.64 8.83 14.85
C GLN A 161 -1.68 9.89 15.97
N PRO A 162 -1.65 9.47 17.24
CA PRO A 162 -1.44 10.41 18.34
C PRO A 162 -0.05 11.04 18.21
N HIS A 163 0.02 12.34 18.44
CA HIS A 163 1.25 13.11 18.43
C HIS A 163 1.37 13.84 19.78
N PRO A 164 2.56 14.01 20.39
CA PRO A 164 2.69 14.66 21.70
C PRO A 164 2.04 16.05 21.81
N GLY A 165 1.89 16.75 20.69
CA GLY A 165 1.20 18.03 20.60
C GLY A 165 -0.26 17.98 20.13
N GLY A 166 -0.84 16.81 19.80
CA GLY A 166 -2.16 16.66 19.20
C GLY A 166 -2.27 15.39 18.35
N VAL A 167 -2.41 15.53 17.04
CA VAL A 167 -2.49 14.40 16.09
C VAL A 167 -1.62 14.61 14.86
N ALA A 168 -1.20 13.50 14.24
CA ALA A 168 -0.52 13.48 12.96
C ALA A 168 -1.35 12.66 11.96
N LEU A 169 -1.57 13.21 10.77
CA LEU A 169 -2.22 12.53 9.65
C LEU A 169 -1.19 12.22 8.58
N PHE A 170 -1.18 10.96 8.14
CA PHE A 170 -0.42 10.47 7.01
C PHE A 170 -1.41 10.08 5.91
N VAL A 171 -1.30 10.71 4.75
CA VAL A 171 -2.21 10.50 3.63
C VAL A 171 -1.43 9.86 2.49
N HIS A 172 -1.86 8.67 2.09
CA HIS A 172 -1.27 7.92 0.98
C HIS A 172 -2.29 7.80 -0.15
N ASP A 173 -1.82 8.06 -1.38
CA ASP A 173 -2.58 7.74 -2.58
C ASP A 173 -2.48 6.24 -2.84
N VAL A 174 -3.55 5.50 -2.55
CA VAL A 174 -3.61 4.05 -2.72
C VAL A 174 -4.37 3.64 -3.96
N THR A 175 -4.65 4.58 -4.87
CA THR A 175 -5.51 4.35 -6.06
C THR A 175 -5.11 3.10 -6.81
N ILE A 176 -3.83 2.91 -7.11
CA ILE A 176 -3.34 1.74 -7.86
C ILE A 176 -3.59 0.44 -7.09
N ALA A 177 -3.40 0.44 -5.77
CA ALA A 177 -3.60 -0.75 -4.94
C ALA A 177 -5.10 -1.05 -4.73
N SER A 178 -5.94 -0.02 -4.63
CA SER A 178 -7.39 -0.16 -4.53
C SER A 178 -7.97 -0.66 -5.86
N ASP A 179 -7.61 -0.04 -6.98
CA ASP A 179 -8.05 -0.44 -8.32
C ASP A 179 -7.66 -1.90 -8.62
N LEU A 180 -6.45 -2.31 -8.21
CA LEU A 180 -6.01 -3.70 -8.36
C LEU A 180 -6.87 -4.64 -7.52
N ARG A 181 -7.15 -4.31 -6.26
CA ARG A 181 -8.00 -5.11 -5.37
C ARG A 181 -9.44 -5.22 -5.90
N ASP A 182 -10.01 -4.13 -6.37
CA ASP A 182 -11.36 -4.11 -6.94
C ASP A 182 -11.44 -4.92 -8.24
N ALA A 183 -10.43 -4.78 -9.12
CA ALA A 183 -10.33 -5.59 -10.34
C ALA A 183 -10.14 -7.09 -10.04
N GLU A 184 -9.38 -7.43 -9.00
CA GLU A 184 -9.22 -8.81 -8.53
C GLU A 184 -10.53 -9.36 -7.97
N ALA A 185 -11.25 -8.58 -7.15
CA ALA A 185 -12.56 -8.95 -6.60
C ALA A 185 -13.60 -9.16 -7.71
N GLU A 186 -13.65 -8.27 -8.72
CA GLU A 186 -14.56 -8.40 -9.86
C GLU A 186 -14.23 -9.61 -10.73
N ARG A 187 -12.93 -9.86 -11.00
CA ARG A 187 -12.48 -11.07 -11.71
C ARG A 187 -12.85 -12.33 -10.95
N HIS A 188 -12.67 -12.35 -9.63
CA HIS A 188 -13.05 -13.47 -8.79
C HIS A 188 -14.56 -13.73 -8.84
N ALA A 189 -15.38 -12.70 -8.63
CA ALA A 189 -16.84 -12.80 -8.69
C ALA A 189 -17.33 -13.29 -10.07
N THR A 190 -16.70 -12.81 -11.16
CA THR A 190 -16.98 -13.29 -12.52
C THR A 190 -16.64 -14.77 -12.67
N SER A 191 -15.48 -15.20 -12.18
CA SER A 191 -15.03 -16.59 -12.22
C SER A 191 -15.97 -17.51 -11.44
N GLU A 192 -16.41 -17.11 -10.25
CA GLU A 192 -17.38 -17.87 -9.43
C GLU A 192 -18.73 -17.97 -10.12
N THR A 193 -19.19 -16.89 -10.76
CA THR A 193 -20.44 -16.88 -11.53
C THR A 193 -20.39 -17.86 -12.70
N ILE A 194 -19.28 -17.87 -13.46
CA ILE A 194 -19.06 -18.83 -14.54
C ILE A 194 -19.05 -20.26 -14.00
N ALA A 195 -18.36 -20.50 -12.88
CA ALA A 195 -18.27 -21.83 -12.28
C ALA A 195 -19.62 -22.37 -11.79
N ALA A 196 -20.54 -21.49 -11.40
CA ALA A 196 -21.86 -21.85 -10.90
C ALA A 196 -22.86 -22.24 -12.01
N ILE A 197 -22.63 -21.87 -13.27
CA ILE A 197 -23.56 -22.14 -14.38
C ILE A 197 -23.06 -23.33 -15.22
N PRO A 198 -23.78 -24.47 -15.24
CA PRO A 198 -23.46 -25.58 -16.13
C PRO A 198 -23.51 -25.16 -17.60
N GLY A 199 -22.57 -25.64 -18.41
CA GLY A 199 -22.52 -25.31 -19.84
C GLY A 199 -21.72 -24.06 -20.17
N ILE A 200 -21.21 -23.32 -19.18
CA ILE A 200 -20.34 -22.15 -19.41
C ILE A 200 -18.91 -22.47 -18.92
N ALA A 201 -17.92 -22.07 -19.72
CA ALA A 201 -16.51 -22.13 -19.32
C ALA A 201 -15.72 -20.95 -19.87
N SER A 202 -14.72 -20.52 -19.12
CA SER A 202 -13.66 -19.62 -19.56
C SER A 202 -12.40 -20.40 -19.94
N ALA A 203 -11.62 -19.85 -20.85
CA ALA A 203 -10.29 -20.35 -21.17
C ALA A 203 -9.37 -19.18 -21.51
N ARG A 204 -8.10 -19.28 -21.13
CA ARG A 204 -7.05 -18.40 -21.63
C ARG A 204 -6.21 -19.15 -22.64
N ILE A 205 -5.94 -18.53 -23.78
CA ILE A 205 -5.21 -19.12 -24.90
C ILE A 205 -3.98 -18.27 -25.14
N ASN A 206 -2.79 -18.86 -25.04
CA ASN A 206 -1.56 -18.14 -25.33
C ASN A 206 -1.40 -17.87 -26.84
N LEU A 207 -0.42 -17.05 -27.23
CA LEU A 207 -0.18 -16.70 -28.64
C LEU A 207 0.19 -17.90 -29.54
N ARG A 208 0.45 -19.08 -28.97
CA ARG A 208 0.72 -20.33 -29.71
C ARG A 208 -0.51 -21.23 -29.82
N GLY A 209 -1.67 -20.80 -29.29
CA GLY A 209 -2.93 -21.53 -29.33
C GLY A 209 -3.09 -22.60 -28.25
N TYR A 210 -2.23 -22.62 -27.22
CA TYR A 210 -2.35 -23.54 -26.07
C TYR A 210 -3.15 -22.91 -24.94
N LEU A 211 -3.83 -23.76 -24.17
CA LEU A 211 -4.49 -23.35 -22.95
C LEU A 211 -3.47 -22.92 -21.89
N ASP A 212 -3.71 -21.76 -21.30
CA ASP A 212 -2.93 -21.19 -20.22
C ASP A 212 -3.76 -21.26 -18.93
N HIS A 213 -3.30 -22.03 -17.94
CA HIS A 213 -3.99 -22.26 -16.66
C HIS A 213 -5.49 -22.66 -16.82
N PRO A 214 -5.80 -23.84 -17.41
CA PRO A 214 -7.18 -24.27 -17.59
C PRO A 214 -7.90 -24.42 -16.24
N GLU A 215 -9.18 -24.02 -16.20
CA GLU A 215 -9.98 -24.00 -14.98
C GLU A 215 -11.02 -25.15 -14.94
N ALA A 216 -11.53 -25.43 -13.75
CA ALA A 216 -12.49 -26.51 -13.51
C ALA A 216 -13.75 -26.47 -14.39
N PRO A 217 -14.35 -25.30 -14.74
CA PRO A 217 -15.49 -25.25 -15.65
C PRO A 217 -15.18 -25.83 -17.04
N LEU A 218 -13.99 -25.55 -17.59
CA LEU A 218 -13.58 -26.08 -18.89
C LEU A 218 -13.34 -27.60 -18.85
N ALA A 219 -12.75 -28.09 -17.75
CA ALA A 219 -12.59 -29.53 -17.51
C ALA A 219 -13.94 -30.24 -17.45
N ARG A 220 -14.91 -29.69 -16.72
CA ARG A 220 -16.27 -30.23 -16.67
C ARG A 220 -16.96 -30.21 -18.04
N LEU A 221 -16.82 -29.11 -18.78
CA LEU A 221 -17.46 -28.94 -20.08
C LEU A 221 -16.89 -29.90 -21.13
N SER A 222 -15.56 -30.04 -21.19
CA SER A 222 -14.87 -30.93 -22.15
C SER A 222 -14.82 -32.39 -21.70
N GLY A 223 -15.02 -32.66 -20.41
CA GLY A 223 -14.83 -33.98 -19.80
C GLY A 223 -13.36 -34.41 -19.69
N LEU A 224 -12.41 -33.50 -19.93
CA LEU A 224 -10.96 -33.75 -19.81
C LEU A 224 -10.43 -33.33 -18.44
N SER A 225 -9.32 -33.92 -18.00
CA SER A 225 -8.61 -33.46 -16.80
C SER A 225 -7.89 -32.14 -17.05
N ILE A 226 -7.62 -31.38 -15.98
CA ILE A 226 -6.83 -30.13 -16.03
C ILE A 226 -5.43 -30.40 -16.59
N ASP A 227 -4.81 -31.52 -16.24
CA ASP A 227 -3.50 -31.92 -16.76
C ASP A 227 -3.54 -32.17 -18.28
N ALA A 228 -4.58 -32.87 -18.76
CA ALA A 228 -4.76 -33.08 -20.19
C ALA A 228 -4.97 -31.73 -20.91
N LEU A 229 -5.84 -30.87 -20.38
CA LEU A 229 -6.11 -29.53 -20.92
C LEU A 229 -4.85 -28.66 -21.00
N SER A 230 -3.96 -28.76 -20.02
CA SER A 230 -2.72 -27.95 -19.97
C SER A 230 -1.73 -28.30 -21.08
N SER A 231 -1.88 -29.47 -21.72
CA SER A 231 -0.97 -29.96 -22.75
C SER A 231 -1.50 -29.84 -24.19
N VAL A 232 -2.78 -29.51 -24.36
CA VAL A 232 -3.44 -29.48 -25.67
C VAL A 232 -3.60 -28.06 -26.23
N ARG A 233 -3.69 -27.97 -27.56
CA ARG A 233 -4.10 -26.73 -28.21
C ARG A 233 -5.60 -26.56 -28.07
N PHE A 234 -6.07 -25.33 -27.89
CA PHE A 234 -7.50 -25.06 -27.72
C PHE A 234 -8.35 -25.64 -28.85
N VAL A 235 -7.91 -25.46 -30.10
CA VAL A 235 -8.63 -25.93 -31.29
C VAL A 235 -8.77 -27.47 -31.35
N THR A 236 -7.95 -28.24 -30.64
CA THR A 236 -8.09 -29.71 -30.64
C THR A 236 -9.28 -30.18 -29.81
N LEU A 237 -9.82 -29.32 -28.94
CA LEU A 237 -11.09 -29.57 -28.24
C LEU A 237 -12.29 -29.51 -29.18
N LEU A 238 -12.10 -29.07 -30.42
CA LEU A 238 -13.16 -28.86 -31.39
C LEU A 238 -13.14 -29.94 -32.47
N ASP A 239 -14.30 -30.15 -33.08
CA ASP A 239 -14.42 -31.02 -34.24
C ASP A 239 -13.61 -30.49 -35.43
N ILE A 240 -13.40 -31.36 -36.43
CA ILE A 240 -12.57 -31.02 -37.59
C ILE A 240 -13.15 -29.84 -38.37
N ALA A 241 -14.48 -29.75 -38.46
CA ALA A 241 -15.16 -28.70 -39.22
C ALA A 241 -14.99 -27.31 -38.59
N SER A 242 -14.94 -27.21 -37.27
CA SER A 242 -14.86 -25.94 -36.54
C SER A 242 -13.44 -25.41 -36.37
N ARG A 243 -12.43 -26.29 -36.47
CA ARG A 243 -11.02 -25.95 -36.18
C ARG A 243 -10.49 -24.77 -36.98
N VAL A 244 -10.73 -24.74 -38.29
CA VAL A 244 -10.20 -23.71 -39.18
C VAL A 244 -10.81 -22.35 -38.82
N GLY A 245 -12.15 -22.27 -38.77
CA GLY A 245 -12.83 -21.00 -38.47
C GLY A 245 -12.49 -20.44 -37.09
N VAL A 246 -12.29 -21.31 -36.09
CA VAL A 246 -11.90 -20.87 -34.74
C VAL A 246 -10.43 -20.47 -34.69
N ALA A 247 -9.53 -21.17 -35.37
CA ALA A 247 -8.13 -20.77 -35.48
C ALA A 247 -7.99 -19.39 -36.15
N GLU A 248 -8.70 -19.17 -37.25
CA GLU A 248 -8.74 -17.87 -37.93
C GLU A 248 -9.30 -16.76 -37.03
N ALA A 249 -10.33 -17.07 -36.23
CA ALA A 249 -10.89 -16.11 -35.28
C ALA A 249 -9.89 -15.74 -34.17
N ILE A 250 -9.12 -16.71 -33.65
CA ILE A 250 -8.05 -16.47 -32.67
C ILE A 250 -6.95 -15.59 -33.29
N GLU A 251 -6.48 -15.93 -34.49
CA GLU A 251 -5.45 -15.14 -35.19
C GLU A 251 -5.93 -13.72 -35.48
N ALA A 252 -7.19 -13.55 -35.89
CA ALA A 252 -7.77 -12.22 -36.11
C ALA A 252 -7.83 -11.39 -34.80
N VAL A 253 -8.12 -12.02 -33.66
CA VAL A 253 -8.09 -11.36 -32.34
C VAL A 253 -6.65 -11.02 -31.94
N ILE A 254 -5.68 -11.88 -32.22
CA ILE A 254 -4.25 -11.61 -31.95
C ILE A 254 -3.74 -10.45 -32.81
N ALA A 255 -4.12 -10.41 -34.09
CA ALA A 255 -3.65 -9.39 -35.04
C ALA A 255 -4.35 -8.03 -34.84
N GLY A 256 -5.68 -8.01 -34.65
CA GLY A 256 -6.47 -6.79 -34.61
C GLY A 256 -6.97 -6.39 -33.22
N GLY A 257 -7.01 -7.33 -32.27
CA GLY A 257 -7.49 -7.09 -30.91
C GLY A 257 -8.99 -6.86 -30.74
N HIS A 258 -9.77 -6.94 -31.83
CA HIS A 258 -11.21 -6.80 -31.79
C HIS A 258 -11.89 -8.11 -31.37
N PRO A 259 -12.91 -8.08 -30.48
CA PRO A 259 -13.63 -9.27 -30.11
C PRO A 259 -14.27 -9.99 -31.30
N LYS A 260 -14.34 -11.32 -31.23
CA LYS A 260 -14.96 -12.18 -32.24
C LYS A 260 -15.88 -13.18 -31.56
N ALA A 261 -16.97 -13.54 -32.23
CA ALA A 261 -17.83 -14.64 -31.82
C ALA A 261 -17.88 -15.67 -32.95
N VAL A 262 -17.76 -16.96 -32.61
CA VAL A 262 -17.77 -18.06 -33.57
C VAL A 262 -18.59 -19.22 -33.02
N SER A 263 -19.42 -19.82 -33.87
CA SER A 263 -20.11 -21.07 -33.56
C SER A 263 -19.18 -22.23 -33.85
N ALA A 264 -19.11 -23.20 -32.95
CA ALA A 264 -18.28 -24.37 -33.11
C ALA A 264 -18.94 -25.61 -32.50
N THR A 265 -18.37 -26.77 -32.76
CA THR A 265 -18.73 -28.01 -32.11
C THR A 265 -17.56 -28.48 -31.27
N MET A 266 -17.78 -28.64 -29.98
CA MET A 266 -16.77 -29.12 -29.03
C MET A 266 -16.89 -30.62 -28.86
N LEU A 267 -15.76 -31.30 -28.86
CA LEU A 267 -15.65 -32.73 -28.58
C LEU A 267 -15.56 -32.92 -27.07
N VAL A 268 -16.56 -33.59 -26.49
CA VAL A 268 -16.52 -33.99 -25.08
C VAL A 268 -15.96 -35.41 -24.94
N ASN A 269 -15.46 -35.74 -23.76
CA ASN A 269 -14.93 -37.07 -23.47
C ASN A 269 -15.93 -38.17 -23.91
N ARG A 270 -15.42 -39.20 -24.61
CA ARG A 270 -16.16 -40.24 -25.37
C ARG A 270 -16.68 -39.87 -26.77
N GLY A 271 -16.31 -38.71 -27.31
CA GLY A 271 -16.55 -38.36 -28.71
C GLY A 271 -17.96 -37.83 -29.00
N GLU A 272 -18.75 -37.54 -27.97
CA GLU A 272 -19.97 -36.76 -28.15
C GLU A 272 -19.62 -35.33 -28.58
N ALA A 273 -20.45 -34.78 -29.46
CA ALA A 273 -20.26 -33.50 -30.10
C ALA A 273 -21.29 -32.51 -29.54
N VAL A 274 -20.83 -31.49 -28.82
CA VAL A 274 -21.69 -30.49 -28.19
C VAL A 274 -21.57 -29.17 -28.96
N PRO A 275 -22.68 -28.62 -29.50
CA PRO A 275 -22.66 -27.30 -30.10
C PRO A 275 -22.32 -26.23 -29.04
N VAL A 276 -21.37 -25.36 -29.37
CA VAL A 276 -20.92 -24.27 -28.50
C VAL A 276 -20.89 -22.94 -29.26
N GLN A 277 -21.14 -21.86 -28.53
CA GLN A 277 -20.78 -20.51 -28.94
C GLN A 277 -19.49 -20.10 -28.24
N ILE A 278 -18.50 -19.61 -28.99
CA ILE A 278 -17.23 -19.14 -28.45
C ILE A 278 -17.12 -17.64 -28.69
N GLY A 279 -17.05 -16.86 -27.61
CA GLY A 279 -16.63 -15.46 -27.64
C GLY A 279 -15.13 -15.36 -27.37
N LEU A 280 -14.42 -14.58 -28.17
CA LEU A 280 -12.98 -14.37 -28.10
C LEU A 280 -12.69 -12.89 -27.91
N ALA A 281 -11.79 -12.55 -26.99
CA ALA A 281 -11.33 -11.18 -26.77
C ALA A 281 -9.83 -11.17 -26.48
N ALA A 282 -9.14 -10.10 -26.91
CA ALA A 282 -7.71 -9.96 -26.65
C ALA A 282 -7.45 -9.57 -25.18
N LEU A 283 -6.52 -10.26 -24.53
CA LEU A 283 -5.98 -9.88 -23.24
C LEU A 283 -4.72 -9.05 -23.47
N ARG A 284 -4.77 -7.78 -23.06
CA ARG A 284 -3.69 -6.81 -23.26
C ARG A 284 -2.92 -6.55 -21.98
N ARG A 285 -1.61 -6.37 -22.09
CA ARG A 285 -0.76 -5.78 -21.04
C ARG A 285 -0.01 -4.60 -21.65
N GLY A 286 -0.35 -3.39 -21.19
CA GLY A 286 0.07 -2.16 -21.87
C GLY A 286 -0.42 -2.14 -23.32
N ALA A 287 0.49 -1.90 -24.27
CA ALA A 287 0.18 -1.87 -25.70
C ALA A 287 0.14 -3.26 -26.37
N ALA A 288 0.67 -4.30 -25.72
CA ALA A 288 0.84 -5.62 -26.31
C ALA A 288 -0.36 -6.55 -26.02
N ILE A 289 -0.69 -7.42 -26.97
CA ILE A 289 -1.60 -8.56 -26.76
C ILE A 289 -0.76 -9.73 -26.27
N GLU A 290 -1.10 -10.27 -25.10
CA GLU A 290 -0.36 -11.38 -24.48
C GLU A 290 -1.08 -12.72 -24.62
N ALA A 291 -2.40 -12.69 -24.73
CA ALA A 291 -3.23 -13.89 -24.81
C ALA A 291 -4.60 -13.54 -25.42
N VAL A 292 -5.37 -14.58 -25.70
CA VAL A 292 -6.80 -14.50 -26.02
C VAL A 292 -7.59 -15.09 -24.87
N SER A 293 -8.58 -14.35 -24.37
CA SER A 293 -9.60 -14.88 -23.48
C SER A 293 -10.74 -15.45 -24.32
N ALA A 294 -11.17 -16.65 -23.99
CA ALA A 294 -12.30 -17.32 -24.61
C ALA A 294 -13.40 -17.59 -23.58
N MET A 295 -14.63 -17.24 -23.91
CA MET A 295 -15.84 -17.63 -23.20
C MET A 295 -16.61 -18.62 -24.05
N ILE A 296 -16.95 -19.77 -23.48
CA ILE A 296 -17.56 -20.90 -24.18
C ILE A 296 -18.91 -21.17 -23.53
N VAL A 297 -19.96 -21.22 -24.35
CA VAL A 297 -21.32 -21.49 -23.90
C VAL A 297 -21.87 -22.66 -24.70
N SER A 298 -22.23 -23.76 -24.04
CA SER A 298 -22.92 -24.86 -24.70
C SER A 298 -24.35 -24.46 -25.05
N ARG A 299 -24.75 -24.75 -26.29
CA ARG A 299 -26.11 -24.57 -26.76
C ARG A 299 -26.80 -25.92 -26.57
N HIS A 300 -27.49 -26.09 -25.46
CA HIS A 300 -28.36 -27.25 -25.31
C HIS A 300 -29.52 -27.08 -26.30
N SER A 301 -29.66 -28.02 -27.22
CA SER A 301 -30.90 -28.21 -27.95
C SER A 301 -31.96 -28.57 -26.91
N GLY A 302 -32.89 -27.65 -26.66
CA GLY A 302 -34.12 -27.97 -25.92
C GLY A 302 -34.98 -28.94 -26.71
#